data_AF-A0A962MJ62-F1
#
_entry.id   AF-A0A962MJ62-F1
#
_cell.length_a   1.000
_cell.length_b   1.000
_cell.length_c   1.000
_cell.angle_alpha   90.00
_cell.angle_beta   90.00
_cell.angle_gamma   90.00
#
_symmetry.space_group_name_H-M   'P 1'
#
loop_
_entity.id
_entity.type
_entity.pdbx_description
1 polymer ?
#
loop_
_entity_poly.entity_id
_entity_poly.type
_entity_poly.pdbx_seq_one_letter_code
_entity_poly.pdbx_strand_id
1 'polypeptide(L)'
;LALYGCTPRLNKISKNSNEILSRQTGECFAEVTFETQAGRFRSHWSQHRARRHPAGELQAPKHELADAASGKILETKIQDVARRIERIAGMDFDRFTRSMLLAQGGFAAFLQADPDERAPILEQITGTEIYSRISIGVHERNRAEREQLNLLQAEIAGITLLSSEQESELNNRLDAQQKQADEITGRLQQTGKALTWLTGIAE
;
A
#
# COMPACT_ATOMS: atom_id res chain seq x y z
N LEU A 1 25.06 5.66 15.20
CA LEU A 1 25.96 4.50 15.36
C LEU A 1 25.54 3.62 16.52
N ALA A 2 25.67 4.06 17.78
CA ALA A 2 25.33 3.23 18.95
C ALA A 2 23.86 2.75 18.97
N LEU A 3 22.90 3.60 18.57
CA LEU A 3 21.48 3.25 18.51
C LEU A 3 21.15 2.36 17.30
N TYR A 4 21.33 2.86 16.08
CA TYR A 4 20.81 2.22 14.87
C TYR A 4 21.85 1.45 14.04
N GLY A 5 23.11 1.35 14.49
CA GLY A 5 24.18 0.70 13.72
C GLY A 5 24.62 1.44 12.45
N CYS A 6 24.00 2.58 12.14
CA CYS A 6 24.26 3.40 10.94
C CYS A 6 24.71 4.83 11.31
N THR A 7 25.21 5.55 10.30
CA THR A 7 25.50 6.99 10.41
C THR A 7 24.98 7.73 9.18
N PRO A 8 24.64 9.03 9.29
CA PRO A 8 24.13 9.79 8.14
C PRO A 8 25.15 9.94 6.99
N ARG A 9 26.45 9.85 7.30
CA ARG A 9 27.53 10.01 6.31
C ARG A 9 27.95 8.71 5.64
N LEU A 10 27.79 7.57 6.33
CA LEU A 10 28.24 6.27 5.85
C LEU A 10 27.06 5.31 5.78
N ASN A 11 26.66 4.97 4.56
CA ASN A 11 25.46 4.17 4.28
C ASN A 11 25.54 2.73 4.81
N LYS A 12 26.73 2.11 4.84
CA LYS A 12 26.91 0.74 5.35
C LYS A 12 28.25 0.59 6.06
N ILE A 13 28.19 0.07 7.28
CA ILE A 13 29.36 -0.43 8.02
C ILE A 13 29.26 -1.95 8.01
N SER A 14 30.29 -2.61 7.51
CA SER A 14 30.29 -4.06 7.32
C SER A 14 31.62 -4.68 7.68
N LYS A 15 31.71 -6.01 7.58
CA LYS A 15 32.99 -6.73 7.68
C LYS A 15 34.02 -6.25 6.63
N ASN A 16 33.56 -5.72 5.50
CA ASN A 16 34.42 -5.36 4.38
C ASN A 16 34.80 -3.87 4.33
N SER A 17 34.05 -3.01 5.04
CA SER A 17 34.31 -1.57 5.05
C SER A 17 33.84 -0.93 6.35
N ASN A 18 34.74 -0.17 6.98
CA ASN A 18 34.47 0.67 8.13
C ASN A 18 35.40 1.90 8.08
N GLU A 19 34.86 3.03 7.64
CA GLU A 19 35.57 4.32 7.59
C GLU A 19 35.48 5.11 8.92
N ILE A 20 34.76 4.60 9.92
CA ILE A 20 34.65 5.20 11.26
C ILE A 20 35.86 4.85 12.13
N LEU A 21 36.44 3.66 11.93
CA LEU A 21 37.62 3.23 12.65
C LEU A 21 38.79 4.19 12.36
N SER A 22 39.33 4.79 13.42
CA SER A 22 40.48 5.69 13.30
C SER A 22 41.68 4.98 12.65
N ARG A 23 42.47 5.73 11.87
CA ARG A 23 43.66 5.17 11.24
C ARG A 23 44.62 4.64 12.30
N GLN A 24 45.30 3.53 11.98
CA GLN A 24 46.25 2.86 12.85
C GLN A 24 45.67 2.30 14.16
N THR A 25 44.35 2.13 14.29
CA THR A 25 43.72 1.45 15.43
C THR A 25 43.14 0.09 15.05
N GLY A 26 43.02 -0.78 16.04
CA GLY A 26 42.50 -2.15 15.88
C GLY A 26 41.05 -2.34 16.30
N GLU A 27 40.42 -1.35 16.93
CA GLU A 27 39.03 -1.42 17.42
C GLU A 27 38.37 -0.04 17.52
N CYS A 28 37.05 -0.03 17.43
CA CYS A 28 36.20 1.13 17.70
C CYS A 28 34.88 0.69 18.34
N PHE A 29 34.30 1.56 19.15
CA PHE A 29 32.97 1.37 19.68
C PHE A 29 32.24 2.70 19.84
N ALA A 30 30.92 2.62 19.94
CA ALA A 30 30.05 3.71 20.34
C ALA A 30 28.99 3.16 21.30
N GLU A 31 28.80 3.85 22.42
CA GLU A 31 27.84 3.47 23.43
C GLU A 31 26.97 4.67 23.81
N VAL A 32 25.70 4.43 24.05
CA VAL A 32 24.78 5.44 24.58
C VAL A 32 23.89 4.80 25.63
N THR A 33 23.68 5.53 26.72
CA THR A 33 22.63 5.24 27.69
C THR A 33 21.52 6.25 27.49
N PHE A 34 20.29 5.77 27.32
CA PHE A 34 19.11 6.60 27.06
C PHE A 34 17.92 6.13 27.90
N GLU A 35 16.93 7.00 28.04
CA GLU A 35 15.73 6.75 28.82
C GLU A 35 14.49 7.05 27.97
N THR A 36 13.49 6.19 28.08
CA THR A 36 12.17 6.38 27.46
C THR A 36 11.09 6.04 28.49
N GLN A 37 9.81 6.20 28.12
CA GLN A 37 8.69 5.77 28.96
C GLN A 37 8.74 4.27 29.33
N ALA A 38 9.44 3.46 28.53
CA ALA A 38 9.59 2.03 28.78
C ALA A 38 10.73 1.70 29.77
N GLY A 39 11.57 2.66 30.15
CA GLY A 39 12.69 2.48 31.09
C GLY A 39 14.02 3.05 30.58
N ARG A 40 15.11 2.66 31.26
CA ARG A 40 16.47 3.12 30.95
C ARG A 40 17.29 2.01 30.30
N PHE A 41 17.90 2.30 29.17
CA PHE A 41 18.56 1.33 28.31
C PHE A 41 19.97 1.76 27.94
N ARG A 42 20.84 0.79 27.68
CA ARG A 42 22.20 0.99 27.17
C ARG A 42 22.35 0.27 25.84
N SER A 43 22.69 1.01 24.79
CA SER A 43 22.97 0.46 23.47
C SER A 43 24.45 0.61 23.15
N HIS A 44 25.10 -0.49 22.81
CA HIS A 44 26.53 -0.55 22.53
C HIS A 44 26.78 -1.18 21.16
N TRP A 45 27.53 -0.47 20.31
CA TRP A 45 27.98 -0.94 19.01
C TRP A 45 29.49 -0.98 19.00
N SER A 46 30.10 -2.07 18.51
CA SER A 46 31.55 -2.18 18.39
C SER A 46 32.00 -2.99 17.19
N GLN A 47 33.21 -2.73 16.72
CA GLN A 47 33.86 -3.51 15.69
C GLN A 47 35.38 -3.51 15.92
N HIS A 48 36.02 -4.62 15.60
CA HIS A 48 37.47 -4.77 15.76
C HIS A 48 38.08 -5.48 14.56
N ARG A 49 39.40 -5.33 14.41
CA ARG A 49 40.24 -6.08 13.48
C ARG A 49 40.71 -7.38 14.12
N ALA A 50 41.19 -8.31 13.29
CA ALA A 50 41.79 -9.55 13.74
C ALA A 50 42.92 -9.26 14.74
N ARG A 51 42.87 -9.94 15.90
CA ARG A 51 43.82 -9.75 17.02
C ARG A 51 43.94 -8.29 17.52
N ARG A 52 42.97 -7.42 17.22
CA ARG A 52 43.01 -5.98 17.49
C ARG A 52 44.26 -5.29 16.90
N HIS A 53 44.80 -5.86 15.83
CA HIS A 53 45.96 -5.29 15.15
C HIS A 53 45.51 -4.31 14.07
N PRO A 54 46.16 -3.13 13.92
CA PRO A 54 45.75 -2.13 12.92
C PRO A 54 45.74 -2.61 11.47
N ALA A 55 46.63 -3.55 11.13
CA ALA A 55 46.69 -4.18 9.81
C ALA A 55 45.84 -5.46 9.68
N GLY A 56 45.13 -5.86 10.74
CA GLY A 56 44.29 -7.06 10.72
C GLY A 56 43.01 -6.88 9.91
N GLU A 57 42.44 -7.99 9.45
CA GLU A 57 41.13 -7.99 8.76
C GLU A 57 40.00 -7.56 9.69
N LEU A 58 39.08 -6.74 9.18
CA LEU A 58 37.87 -6.34 9.91
C LEU A 58 36.99 -7.56 10.22
N GLN A 59 36.53 -7.63 11.47
CA GLN A 59 35.59 -8.66 11.92
C GLN A 59 34.15 -8.16 11.80
N ALA A 60 33.18 -9.07 11.94
CA ALA A 60 31.78 -8.67 11.95
C ALA A 60 31.51 -7.72 13.14
N PRO A 61 30.76 -6.64 12.94
CA PRO A 61 30.39 -5.74 14.02
C PRO A 61 29.48 -6.47 15.04
N LYS A 62 29.51 -5.99 16.28
CA LYS A 62 28.63 -6.40 17.36
C LYS A 62 27.73 -5.22 17.73
N HIS A 63 26.48 -5.54 18.07
CA HIS A 63 25.51 -4.54 18.51
C HIS A 63 24.65 -5.17 19.58
N GLU A 64 24.60 -4.56 20.74
CA GLU A 64 23.86 -5.06 21.89
C GLU A 64 22.99 -3.97 22.50
N LEU A 65 21.84 -4.38 23.01
CA LEU A 65 20.95 -3.58 23.83
C LEU A 65 20.82 -4.25 25.18
N ALA A 66 21.03 -3.50 26.25
CA ALA A 66 20.89 -3.96 27.62
C ALA A 66 19.99 -3.02 28.43
N ASP A 67 19.38 -3.56 29.47
CA ASP A 67 18.78 -2.76 30.53
C ASP A 67 19.90 -2.02 31.30
N ALA A 68 19.77 -0.70 31.46
CA ALA A 68 20.85 0.11 32.02
C ALA A 68 21.02 -0.06 33.54
N ALA A 69 19.97 -0.48 34.25
CA ALA A 69 19.99 -0.63 35.70
C ALA A 69 20.58 -1.98 36.12
N SER A 70 20.14 -3.06 35.45
CA SER A 70 20.55 -4.43 35.76
C SER A 70 21.74 -4.92 34.92
N GLY A 71 22.04 -4.26 33.80
CA GLY A 71 23.04 -4.73 32.83
C GLY A 71 22.59 -5.96 32.04
N LYS A 72 21.34 -6.42 32.20
CA LYS A 72 20.82 -7.59 31.49
C LYS A 72 20.73 -7.31 30.00
N ILE A 73 21.36 -8.15 29.20
CA ILE A 73 21.27 -8.10 27.73
C ILE A 73 19.85 -8.45 27.30
N LEU A 74 19.25 -7.56 26.52
CA LEU A 74 17.92 -7.68 25.95
C LEU A 74 17.95 -8.21 24.52
N GLU A 75 18.94 -7.80 23.72
CA GLU A 75 19.10 -8.22 22.32
C GLU A 75 20.56 -8.06 21.86
N THR A 76 21.01 -8.91 20.94
CA THR A 76 22.41 -8.93 20.42
C THR A 76 22.52 -9.06 18.90
N LYS A 77 21.42 -9.36 18.20
CA LYS A 77 21.41 -9.38 16.74
C LYS A 77 21.23 -7.95 16.22
N ILE A 78 22.15 -7.49 15.37
CA ILE A 78 22.19 -6.11 14.86
C ILE A 78 20.83 -5.62 14.36
N GLN A 79 20.14 -6.42 13.53
CA GLN A 79 18.83 -6.05 12.99
C GLN A 79 17.74 -6.00 14.06
N ASP A 80 17.77 -6.90 15.03
CA ASP A 80 16.76 -6.98 16.08
C ASP A 80 17.00 -5.92 17.16
N VAL A 81 18.26 -5.54 17.42
CA VAL A 81 18.60 -4.38 18.26
C VAL A 81 18.01 -3.09 17.67
N ALA A 82 18.21 -2.83 16.38
CA ALA A 82 17.66 -1.65 15.72
C ALA A 82 16.12 -1.62 15.79
N ARG A 83 15.45 -2.73 15.46
CA ARG A 83 13.98 -2.86 15.59
C ARG A 83 13.48 -2.71 17.01
N ARG A 84 14.24 -3.19 18.00
CA ARG A 84 13.87 -3.07 19.41
C ARG A 84 14.00 -1.63 19.88
N ILE A 85 15.05 -0.94 19.46
CA ILE A 85 15.24 0.50 19.72
C ILE A 85 14.13 1.31 19.08
N GLU A 86 13.75 1.01 17.83
CA GLU A 86 12.58 1.62 17.16
C GLU A 86 11.31 1.51 18.01
N ARG A 87 11.02 0.32 18.54
CA ARG A 87 9.83 0.10 19.39
C ARG A 87 9.90 0.84 20.73
N ILE A 88 11.09 0.96 21.33
CA ILE A 88 11.29 1.57 22.65
C ILE A 88 11.33 3.11 22.56
N ALA A 89 11.99 3.63 21.53
CA ALA A 89 12.17 5.06 21.29
C ALA A 89 11.03 5.68 20.46
N GLY A 90 10.21 4.85 19.80
CA GLY A 90 9.09 5.31 18.96
C GLY A 90 9.52 5.90 17.62
N MET A 91 10.79 5.78 17.26
CA MET A 91 11.34 6.38 16.04
C MET A 91 12.44 5.51 15.42
N ASP A 92 12.45 5.44 14.10
CA ASP A 92 13.51 4.81 13.31
C ASP A 92 14.71 5.74 13.11
N PHE A 93 15.73 5.23 12.40
CA PHE A 93 16.94 5.98 12.15
C PHE A 93 16.70 7.28 11.36
N ASP A 94 15.86 7.23 10.32
CA ASP A 94 15.59 8.38 9.47
C ASP A 94 14.88 9.47 10.29
N ARG A 95 13.84 9.09 11.05
CA ARG A 95 13.14 9.98 12.00
C ARG A 95 14.10 10.57 13.04
N PHE A 96 14.94 9.75 13.65
CA PHE A 96 15.91 10.22 14.65
C PHE A 96 16.87 11.28 14.07
N THR A 97 17.34 11.10 12.83
CA THR A 97 18.25 12.06 12.17
C THR A 97 17.58 13.33 11.65
N ARG A 98 16.26 13.32 11.44
CA ARG A 98 15.50 14.50 11.01
C ARG A 98 15.00 15.32 12.20
N SER A 99 14.66 14.66 13.31
CA SER A 99 13.96 15.30 14.44
C SER A 99 14.81 15.55 15.67
N MET A 100 15.83 14.72 15.94
CA MET A 100 16.55 14.72 17.24
C MET A 100 18.05 14.93 17.09
N LEU A 101 18.67 14.26 16.13
CA LEU A 101 20.08 14.44 15.77
C LEU A 101 20.15 15.35 14.55
N LEU A 102 20.12 16.67 14.76
CA LEU A 102 20.30 17.66 13.70
C LEU A 102 21.73 17.56 13.15
N ALA A 103 21.95 16.64 12.22
CA ALA A 103 23.22 16.51 11.53
C ALA A 103 23.57 17.83 10.82
N GLN A 104 24.85 18.19 10.78
CA GLN A 104 25.30 19.44 10.18
C GLN A 104 24.77 19.57 8.73
N GLY A 105 23.89 20.56 8.51
CA GLY A 105 23.20 20.81 7.23
C GLY A 105 21.80 20.18 7.08
N GLY A 106 21.44 19.17 7.89
CA GLY A 106 20.15 18.46 7.79
C GLY A 106 18.94 19.28 8.23
N PHE A 107 19.11 20.18 9.21
CA PHE A 107 18.04 21.10 9.63
C PHE A 107 17.73 22.16 8.56
N ALA A 108 18.77 22.68 7.88
CA ALA A 108 18.60 23.64 6.80
C ALA A 108 17.89 22.99 5.60
N ALA A 109 18.26 21.75 5.27
CA ALA A 109 17.55 20.96 4.25
C ALA A 109 16.07 20.75 4.62
N PHE A 110 15.75 20.45 5.89
CA PHE A 110 14.36 20.35 6.34
C PHE A 110 13.60 21.69 6.24
N LEU A 111 14.21 22.82 6.63
CA LEU A 111 13.59 24.14 6.50
C LEU A 111 13.37 24.57 5.04
N GLN A 112 14.30 24.19 4.16
CA GLN A 112 14.27 24.52 2.73
C GLN A 112 13.50 23.52 1.88
N ALA A 113 13.18 22.34 2.42
CA ALA A 113 12.43 21.31 1.73
C ALA A 113 11.03 21.80 1.32
N ASP A 114 10.50 21.25 0.25
CA ASP A 114 9.15 21.60 -0.21
C ASP A 114 8.09 21.14 0.81
N PRO A 115 6.89 21.77 0.82
CA PRO A 115 5.82 21.37 1.74
C PRO A 115 5.50 19.88 1.68
N ASP A 116 5.56 19.27 0.49
CA ASP A 116 5.28 17.84 0.27
C ASP A 116 6.35 16.93 0.88
N GLU A 117 7.60 17.40 0.99
CA GLU A 117 8.69 16.67 1.65
C GLU A 117 8.68 16.88 3.18
N ARG A 118 8.20 18.05 3.64
CA ARG A 118 8.09 18.40 5.06
C ARG A 118 6.88 17.74 5.74
N ALA A 119 5.74 17.66 5.06
CA ALA A 119 4.49 17.19 5.63
C ALA A 119 4.60 15.77 6.22
N PRO A 120 5.18 14.77 5.54
CA PRO A 120 5.34 13.42 6.11
C PRO A 120 6.19 13.41 7.38
N ILE A 121 7.23 14.25 7.44
CA ILE A 121 8.13 14.34 8.60
C ILE A 121 7.38 14.95 9.79
N LEU A 122 6.64 16.04 9.56
CA LEU A 122 5.84 16.69 10.59
C LEU A 122 4.73 15.77 11.10
N GLU A 123 4.02 15.08 10.20
CA GLU A 123 2.97 14.13 10.57
C GLU A 123 3.50 12.99 11.45
N GLN A 124 4.72 12.52 11.20
CA GLN A 124 5.33 11.46 11.99
C GLN A 124 5.84 11.95 13.35
N ILE A 125 6.27 13.21 13.46
CA ILE A 125 6.64 13.82 14.75
C ILE A 125 5.39 14.04 15.62
N THR A 126 4.31 14.51 15.03
CA THR A 126 3.04 14.78 15.75
C THR A 126 2.20 13.53 15.96
N GLY A 127 2.59 12.39 15.37
CA GLY A 127 1.81 11.14 15.42
C GLY A 127 0.51 11.21 14.62
N THR A 128 0.40 12.11 13.65
CA THR A 128 -0.77 12.29 12.78
C THR A 128 -0.71 11.44 11.50
N GLU A 129 0.18 10.44 11.43
CA GLU A 129 0.28 9.47 10.33
C GLU A 129 -1.04 8.74 10.01
N ILE A 130 -1.93 8.66 11.01
CA ILE A 130 -3.28 8.10 10.86
C ILE A 130 -4.10 8.85 9.81
N TYR A 131 -3.94 10.17 9.67
CA TYR A 131 -4.72 10.97 8.73
C TYR A 131 -4.29 10.74 7.28
N SER A 132 -2.98 10.54 7.04
CA SER A 132 -2.47 10.14 5.73
C SER A 132 -3.02 8.78 5.31
N ARG A 133 -3.03 7.80 6.23
CA ARG A 133 -3.64 6.47 5.98
C ARG A 133 -5.14 6.56 5.68
N ILE A 134 -5.87 7.41 6.41
CA ILE A 134 -7.30 7.65 6.15
C ILE A 134 -7.48 8.26 4.75
N SER A 135 -6.67 9.25 4.39
CA SER A 135 -6.72 9.90 3.08
C SER A 135 -6.52 8.91 1.93
N ILE A 136 -5.51 8.04 2.03
CA ILE A 136 -5.25 6.96 1.07
C ILE A 136 -6.47 6.04 0.96
N GLY A 137 -7.01 5.57 2.08
CA GLY A 137 -8.17 4.69 2.08
C GLY A 137 -9.44 5.32 1.48
N VAL A 138 -9.67 6.61 1.74
CA VAL A 138 -10.77 7.37 1.12
C VAL A 138 -10.58 7.48 -0.39
N HIS A 139 -9.36 7.75 -0.84
CA HIS A 139 -9.05 7.86 -2.28
C HIS A 139 -9.25 6.52 -3.01
N GLU A 140 -8.73 5.42 -2.44
CA GLU A 140 -8.90 4.07 -2.98
C GLU A 140 -10.38 3.69 -3.05
N ARG A 141 -11.15 3.97 -1.99
CA ARG A 141 -12.59 3.70 -1.98
C ARG A 141 -13.34 4.54 -3.02
N ASN A 142 -13.05 5.84 -3.10
CA ASN A 142 -13.67 6.71 -4.10
C ASN A 142 -13.43 6.18 -5.52
N ARG A 143 -12.19 5.78 -5.82
CA ARG A 143 -11.82 5.20 -7.11
C ARG A 143 -12.65 3.94 -7.40
N ALA A 144 -12.75 3.02 -6.45
CA ALA A 144 -13.50 1.77 -6.61
C ALA A 144 -15.00 2.01 -6.85
N GLU A 145 -15.63 2.89 -6.07
CA GLU A 145 -17.06 3.23 -6.22
C GLU A 145 -17.33 3.93 -7.56
N ARG A 146 -16.40 4.79 -8.00
CA ARG A 146 -16.53 5.49 -9.28
C ARG A 146 -16.39 4.54 -10.48
N GLU A 147 -15.53 3.53 -10.37
CA GLU A 147 -15.43 2.44 -11.36
C GLU A 147 -16.75 1.65 -11.44
N GLN A 148 -17.34 1.28 -10.30
CA GLN A 148 -18.63 0.59 -10.27
C GLN A 148 -19.76 1.43 -10.85
N LEU A 149 -19.81 2.72 -10.52
CA LEU A 149 -20.79 3.64 -11.09
C LEU A 149 -20.67 3.71 -12.62
N ASN A 150 -19.45 3.79 -13.15
CA ASN A 150 -19.21 3.83 -14.59
C ASN A 150 -19.68 2.52 -15.27
N LEU A 151 -19.47 1.36 -14.64
CA LEU A 151 -19.95 0.07 -15.15
C LEU A 151 -21.48 0.03 -15.21
N LEU A 152 -22.16 0.40 -14.11
CA LEU A 152 -23.62 0.44 -14.06
C LEU A 152 -24.21 1.43 -15.08
N GLN A 153 -23.58 2.59 -15.25
CA GLN A 153 -23.99 3.56 -16.27
C GLN A 153 -23.82 3.01 -17.69
N ALA A 154 -22.74 2.27 -17.95
CA ALA A 154 -22.54 1.61 -19.24
C ALA A 154 -23.58 0.50 -19.50
N GLU A 155 -23.93 -0.29 -18.48
CA GLU A 155 -25.01 -1.29 -18.58
C GLU A 155 -26.36 -0.64 -18.89
N ILE A 156 -26.72 0.44 -18.18
CA ILE A 156 -27.97 1.17 -18.41
C ILE A 156 -27.98 1.77 -19.82
N ALA A 157 -26.86 2.33 -20.29
CA ALA A 157 -26.77 2.89 -21.64
C ALA A 157 -26.94 1.84 -22.75
N GLY A 158 -26.64 0.57 -22.45
CA GLY A 158 -26.88 -0.55 -23.37
C GLY A 158 -28.34 -1.02 -23.43
N ILE A 159 -29.19 -0.58 -22.50
CA ILE A 159 -30.61 -0.94 -22.47
C ILE A 159 -31.41 0.10 -23.25
N THR A 160 -31.77 -0.24 -24.48
CA THR A 160 -32.74 0.56 -25.25
C THR A 160 -34.15 0.24 -24.77
N LEU A 161 -34.71 1.12 -23.94
CA LEU A 161 -36.12 1.06 -23.57
C LEU A 161 -36.97 1.45 -24.78
N LEU A 162 -37.99 0.64 -25.09
CA LEU A 162 -39.02 1.02 -26.06
C LEU A 162 -39.77 2.24 -25.51
N SER A 163 -39.97 3.26 -26.35
CA SER A 163 -40.90 4.32 -25.99
C SER A 163 -42.34 3.79 -25.98
N SER A 164 -43.23 4.44 -25.23
CA SER A 164 -44.66 4.11 -25.22
C SER A 164 -45.29 4.15 -26.62
N GLU A 165 -44.77 5.00 -27.51
CA GLU A 165 -45.18 5.06 -28.92
C GLU A 165 -44.70 3.83 -29.70
N GLN A 166 -43.44 3.43 -29.53
CA GLN A 166 -42.89 2.23 -30.19
C GLN A 166 -43.59 0.95 -29.74
N GLU A 167 -43.90 0.85 -28.44
CA GLU A 167 -44.65 -0.26 -27.87
C GLU A 167 -46.08 -0.32 -28.43
N SER A 168 -46.76 0.83 -28.52
CA SER A 168 -48.08 0.94 -29.12
C SER A 168 -48.08 0.57 -30.61
N GLU A 169 -47.09 1.03 -31.38
CA GLU A 169 -46.96 0.68 -32.80
C GLU A 169 -46.73 -0.82 -33.00
N LEU A 170 -45.87 -1.43 -32.19
CA LEU A 170 -45.62 -2.88 -32.23
C LEU A 170 -46.89 -3.69 -31.88
N ASN A 171 -47.62 -3.29 -30.84
CA ASN A 171 -48.87 -3.95 -30.45
C ASN A 171 -49.95 -3.82 -31.54
N ASN A 172 -50.09 -2.65 -32.16
CA ASN A 172 -51.03 -2.43 -33.26
C ASN A 172 -50.67 -3.29 -34.49
N ARG A 173 -49.37 -3.40 -34.82
CA ARG A 173 -48.91 -4.31 -35.88
C ARG A 173 -49.22 -5.77 -35.57
N LEU A 174 -49.00 -6.19 -34.32
CA LEU A 174 -49.27 -7.55 -33.88
C LEU A 174 -50.76 -7.89 -34.00
N ASP A 175 -51.63 -6.99 -33.54
CA ASP A 175 -53.09 -7.15 -33.66
C ASP A 175 -53.56 -7.19 -35.14
N ALA A 176 -52.98 -6.34 -35.99
CA ALA A 176 -53.28 -6.35 -37.43
C ALA A 176 -52.84 -7.66 -38.11
N GLN A 177 -51.65 -8.16 -37.78
CA GLN A 177 -51.15 -9.43 -38.31
C GLN A 177 -51.97 -10.63 -37.81
N GLN A 178 -52.41 -10.60 -36.55
CA GLN A 178 -53.27 -11.64 -35.99
C GLN A 178 -54.61 -11.70 -36.72
N LYS A 179 -55.25 -10.54 -36.96
CA LYS A 179 -56.50 -10.46 -37.73
C LYS A 179 -56.34 -10.99 -39.15
N GLN A 180 -55.23 -10.66 -39.82
CA GLN A 180 -54.94 -11.21 -41.16
C GLN A 180 -54.75 -12.73 -41.12
N ALA A 181 -54.06 -13.27 -40.11
CA ALA A 181 -53.88 -14.71 -39.95
C ALA A 181 -55.22 -15.42 -39.72
N ASP A 182 -56.12 -14.85 -38.92
CA ASP A 182 -57.44 -15.39 -38.65
C ASP A 182 -58.32 -15.37 -39.92
N GLU A 183 -58.26 -14.29 -40.71
CA GLU A 183 -58.97 -14.18 -41.97
C GLU A 183 -58.49 -15.21 -43.00
N ILE A 184 -57.17 -15.37 -43.16
CA ILE A 184 -56.57 -16.38 -44.05
C ILE A 184 -56.95 -17.79 -43.58
N THR A 185 -56.93 -18.04 -42.27
CA THR A 185 -57.35 -19.33 -41.69
C THR A 185 -58.83 -19.61 -41.98
N GLY A 186 -59.70 -18.61 -41.84
CA GLY A 186 -61.11 -18.70 -42.20
C GLY A 186 -61.32 -19.02 -43.69
N ARG A 187 -60.56 -18.36 -44.58
CA ARG A 187 -60.59 -18.63 -46.02
C ARG A 187 -60.09 -20.04 -46.35
N LEU A 188 -59.03 -20.51 -45.70
CA LEU A 188 -58.53 -21.88 -45.82
C LEU A 188 -59.56 -22.93 -45.38
N GLN A 189 -60.30 -22.66 -44.29
CA GLN A 189 -61.37 -23.56 -43.86
C GLN A 189 -62.52 -23.60 -44.87
N GLN A 190 -62.91 -22.45 -45.44
CA GLN A 190 -63.96 -22.40 -46.46
C GLN A 190 -63.56 -23.11 -47.75
N THR A 191 -62.35 -22.88 -48.25
CA THR A 191 -61.85 -23.58 -49.45
C THR A 191 -61.67 -25.07 -49.19
N GLY A 192 -61.21 -25.46 -48.00
CA GLY A 192 -61.16 -26.85 -47.56
C GLY A 192 -62.55 -27.52 -47.61
N LYS A 193 -63.58 -26.89 -47.03
CA LYS A 193 -64.97 -27.40 -47.09
C LYS A 193 -65.49 -27.52 -48.53
N ALA A 194 -65.19 -26.54 -49.38
CA ALA A 194 -65.60 -26.55 -50.79
C ALA A 194 -64.92 -27.69 -51.57
N LEU A 195 -63.63 -27.93 -51.32
CA LEU A 195 -62.90 -29.08 -51.89
C LEU A 195 -63.50 -30.41 -51.42
N THR A 196 -63.79 -30.57 -50.12
CA THR A 196 -64.43 -31.78 -49.59
C THR A 196 -65.81 -32.03 -50.20
N TRP A 197 -66.61 -30.97 -50.41
CA TRP A 197 -67.91 -31.06 -51.08
C TRP A 197 -67.78 -31.50 -52.54
N LEU A 198 -66.83 -30.93 -53.29
CA LEU A 198 -66.56 -31.32 -54.68
C LEU A 198 -66.10 -32.78 -54.80
N THR A 199 -65.22 -33.23 -53.90
CA THR A 199 -64.77 -34.64 -53.91
C THR A 199 -65.88 -35.61 -53.51
N GLY A 200 -66.81 -35.19 -52.64
CA GLY A 200 -67.97 -36.00 -52.24
C GLY A 200 -69.11 -36.08 -53.28
N ILE A 201 -69.07 -35.26 -54.34
CA ILE A 201 -69.98 -35.35 -55.50
C ILE A 201 -69.38 -36.19 -56.63
N ALA A 202 -68.06 -36.44 -56.58
CA ALA A 202 -67.33 -37.23 -57.57
C ALA A 202 -67.30 -38.74 -57.26
N GLU A 203 -67.96 -39.18 -56.17
CA GLU A 203 -68.33 -40.58 -55.88
C GLU A 203 -69.81 -40.82 -56.22
#